data_AF-A0A7C6GPU8-F1
#
_entry.id   AF-A0A7C6GPU8-F1
#
_cell.length_a   1.000
_cell.length_b   1.000
_cell.length_c   1.000
_cell.angle_alpha   90.00
_cell.angle_beta   90.00
_cell.angle_gamma   90.00
#
_symmetry.space_group_name_H-M   'P 1'
#
loop_
_entity.id
_entity.type
_entity.pdbx_description
1 polymer ?
#
loop_
_entity_poly.entity_id
_entity_poly.type
_entity_poly.pdbx_seq_one_letter_code
_entity_poly.pdbx_strand_id
1 'polypeptide(L)'
;MTAEIAVMNKRAIALAADSTVTVGERAKFYNSANKLFMLSKYEPVGIMIYNNAEFMGVPWETLIKEYREYLGKACKDKLEEYADNFFMFLYSRLELFTEYEERYFEAVVNGYIEEMADYFEYIYKRKVEQVKKKLSKKEITALANQAIDEYYHRIMSCEDLDDVPENTMTKIEAAYSEKLESILNEYLMVIISDDDHKDKLREASYNLFTKNIFTGYYTGVVFAGFGEKDTFPVLISYNVSGIIVDYFKKGIVEKVEINTNNDFRIIPFAQTDTVETFLFGINYNYLQTLDNEFRKHVLNKLGTITDNNLEGEGEN
;
A
#
# COMPACT_ATOMS: atom_id res chain seq x y z
N MET A 1 -9.48 -0.82 12.11
CA MET A 1 -8.90 -2.14 12.36
C MET A 1 -9.73 -3.11 11.54
N THR A 2 -9.15 -3.66 10.49
CA THR A 2 -9.80 -4.62 9.60
C THR A 2 -8.95 -5.88 9.57
N ALA A 3 -9.58 -7.03 9.45
CA ALA A 3 -8.90 -8.32 9.41
C ALA A 3 -9.55 -9.21 8.36
N GLU A 4 -8.74 -9.57 7.37
CA GLU A 4 -9.13 -10.37 6.23
C GLU A 4 -8.13 -11.52 6.08
N ILE A 5 -8.64 -12.75 5.94
CA ILE A 5 -7.83 -13.97 5.88
C ILE A 5 -8.38 -14.96 4.87
N ALA A 6 -7.47 -15.61 4.14
CA ALA A 6 -7.76 -16.78 3.32
C ALA A 6 -7.06 -18.02 3.88
N VAL A 7 -7.78 -19.14 3.92
CA VAL A 7 -7.23 -20.45 4.25
C VAL A 7 -7.56 -21.40 3.11
N MET A 8 -6.55 -22.01 2.51
CA MET A 8 -6.74 -22.88 1.36
C MET A 8 -5.90 -24.15 1.45
N ASN A 9 -6.43 -25.25 0.91
CA ASN A 9 -5.75 -26.54 0.78
C ASN A 9 -6.20 -27.24 -0.50
N LYS A 10 -5.75 -28.47 -0.74
CA LYS A 10 -6.10 -29.26 -1.95
C LYS A 10 -7.60 -29.48 -2.19
N ARG A 11 -8.47 -29.20 -1.22
CA ARG A 11 -9.92 -29.41 -1.32
C ARG A 11 -10.70 -28.13 -1.56
N ALA A 12 -10.34 -27.04 -0.89
CA ALA A 12 -11.15 -25.84 -0.86
C ALA A 12 -10.33 -24.61 -0.45
N ILE A 13 -10.93 -23.45 -0.66
CA ILE A 13 -10.54 -22.16 -0.09
C ILE A 13 -11.70 -21.64 0.77
N ALA A 14 -11.35 -21.12 1.95
CA ALA A 14 -12.25 -20.43 2.85
C ALA A 14 -11.74 -19.00 3.03
N LEU A 15 -12.65 -18.03 2.91
CA LEU A 15 -12.38 -16.61 3.08
C LEU A 15 -13.15 -16.10 4.29
N ALA A 16 -12.53 -15.24 5.08
CA ALA A 16 -13.18 -14.55 6.18
C ALA A 16 -12.71 -13.09 6.23
N ALA A 17 -13.65 -12.18 6.49
CA ALA A 17 -13.41 -10.76 6.60
C ALA A 17 -14.24 -10.19 7.77
N ASP A 18 -13.73 -9.16 8.44
CA ASP A 18 -14.48 -8.40 9.43
C ASP A 18 -15.41 -7.36 8.76
N SER A 19 -16.38 -6.83 9.52
CA SER A 19 -17.39 -5.89 9.00
C SER A 19 -17.10 -4.41 9.33
N THR A 20 -15.90 -4.09 9.82
CA THR A 20 -15.56 -2.73 10.25
C THR A 20 -15.07 -1.88 9.09
N VAL A 21 -15.69 -0.73 8.85
CA VAL A 21 -15.17 0.30 7.93
C VAL A 21 -15.02 1.63 8.65
N THR A 22 -13.96 2.34 8.32
CA THR A 22 -13.71 3.71 8.79
C THR A 22 -14.17 4.68 7.70
N VAL A 23 -15.17 5.52 8.00
CA VAL A 23 -15.71 6.50 7.05
C VAL A 23 -15.36 7.92 7.51
N GLY A 24 -14.71 8.68 6.61
CA GLY A 24 -14.36 10.10 6.76
C GLY A 24 -13.14 10.39 7.64
N GLU A 25 -12.65 11.63 7.57
CA GLU A 25 -11.48 12.14 8.34
C GLU A 25 -11.60 12.00 9.86
N ARG A 26 -12.84 11.89 10.38
CA ARG A 26 -13.12 11.79 11.83
C ARG A 26 -13.22 10.36 12.36
N ALA A 27 -12.72 9.37 11.63
CA ALA A 27 -12.63 7.98 12.06
C ALA A 27 -13.95 7.42 12.64
N LYS A 28 -15.09 7.68 11.98
CA LYS A 28 -16.35 7.05 12.39
C LYS A 28 -16.37 5.61 11.89
N PHE A 29 -16.46 4.67 12.82
CA PHE A 29 -16.56 3.25 12.52
C PHE A 29 -18.02 2.89 12.22
N TYR A 30 -18.26 2.35 11.03
CA TYR A 30 -19.54 1.75 10.66
C TYR A 30 -19.34 0.23 10.56
N ASN A 31 -20.19 -0.54 11.26
CA ASN A 31 -20.11 -2.01 11.34
C ASN A 31 -20.90 -2.72 10.22
N SER A 32 -21.10 -2.09 9.06
CA SER A 32 -22.09 -2.55 8.08
C SER A 32 -21.59 -2.68 6.65
N ALA A 33 -20.29 -2.54 6.38
CA ALA A 33 -19.81 -2.76 5.02
C ALA A 33 -19.47 -4.24 4.83
N ASN A 34 -20.02 -4.83 3.78
CA ASN A 34 -19.58 -6.14 3.33
C ASN A 34 -18.19 -5.99 2.71
N LYS A 35 -17.30 -6.92 3.05
CA LYS A 35 -15.96 -7.01 2.46
C LYS A 35 -15.71 -8.29 1.71
N LEU A 36 -16.61 -9.26 1.87
CA LEU A 36 -16.57 -10.55 1.19
C LEU A 36 -17.85 -10.71 0.39
N PHE A 37 -17.69 -11.02 -0.89
CA PHE A 37 -18.77 -11.14 -1.84
C PHE A 37 -18.62 -12.40 -2.69
N MET A 38 -19.74 -12.94 -3.15
CA MET A 38 -19.71 -13.90 -4.26
C MET A 38 -19.39 -13.13 -5.54
N LEU A 39 -18.34 -13.50 -6.28
CA LEU A 39 -18.11 -12.87 -7.59
C LEU A 39 -19.15 -13.39 -8.60
N SER A 40 -19.41 -14.70 -8.58
CA SER A 40 -20.43 -15.38 -9.38
C SER A 40 -21.51 -16.02 -8.51
N LYS A 41 -22.74 -16.11 -9.01
CA LYS A 41 -23.81 -16.91 -8.36
C LYS A 41 -23.78 -18.40 -8.77
N TYR A 42 -22.99 -18.74 -9.79
CA TYR A 42 -22.99 -20.06 -10.42
C TYR A 42 -21.63 -20.74 -10.29
N GLU A 43 -20.55 -19.95 -10.29
CA GLU A 43 -19.18 -20.42 -10.27
C GLU A 43 -18.57 -20.25 -8.87
N PRO A 44 -17.67 -21.14 -8.43
CA PRO A 44 -17.10 -21.15 -7.09
C PRO A 44 -16.01 -20.07 -6.92
N VAL A 45 -16.37 -18.82 -7.17
CA VAL A 45 -15.45 -17.67 -7.13
C VAL A 45 -15.97 -16.60 -6.16
N GLY A 46 -15.17 -16.31 -5.15
CA GLY A 46 -15.34 -15.21 -4.21
C GLY A 46 -14.45 -14.03 -4.56
N ILE A 47 -14.87 -12.85 -4.12
CA ILE A 47 -14.06 -11.62 -4.14
C ILE A 47 -14.11 -10.95 -2.77
N MET A 48 -12.95 -10.54 -2.28
CA MET A 48 -12.79 -9.86 -1.00
C MET A 48 -12.06 -8.53 -1.19
N ILE A 49 -12.44 -7.51 -0.41
CA ILE A 49 -11.80 -6.19 -0.43
C ILE A 49 -11.27 -5.81 0.95
N TYR A 50 -10.18 -5.04 1.00
CA TYR A 50 -9.65 -4.46 2.23
C TYR A 50 -9.05 -3.07 1.98
N ASN A 51 -8.76 -2.36 3.07
CA ASN A 51 -8.34 -0.95 3.07
C ASN A 51 -9.48 0.01 2.70
N ASN A 52 -9.56 0.49 1.45
CA ASN A 52 -10.62 1.39 1.00
C ASN A 52 -11.86 0.62 0.52
N ALA A 53 -13.06 1.08 0.90
CA ALA A 53 -14.34 0.49 0.51
C ALA A 53 -14.92 1.09 -0.79
N GLU A 54 -14.31 2.16 -1.29
CA GLU A 54 -14.69 2.86 -2.52
C GLU A 54 -13.55 2.85 -3.54
N PHE A 55 -13.93 2.81 -4.81
CA PHE A 55 -13.04 2.98 -5.95
C PHE A 55 -13.55 4.16 -6.78
N MET A 56 -12.73 5.20 -6.92
CA MET A 56 -13.07 6.42 -7.68
C MET A 56 -14.45 6.98 -7.27
N GLY A 57 -14.70 7.08 -5.96
CA GLY A 57 -15.97 7.58 -5.40
C GLY A 57 -17.16 6.62 -5.49
N VAL A 58 -16.99 5.44 -6.10
CA VAL A 58 -18.05 4.43 -6.24
C VAL A 58 -17.80 3.27 -5.26
N PRO A 59 -18.80 2.84 -4.46
CA PRO A 59 -18.64 1.70 -3.57
C PRO A 59 -18.27 0.41 -4.32
N TRP A 60 -17.27 -0.32 -3.84
CA TRP A 60 -16.88 -1.61 -4.41
C TRP A 60 -18.04 -2.62 -4.42
N GLU A 61 -18.90 -2.60 -3.40
CA GLU A 61 -20.09 -3.44 -3.35
C GLU A 61 -21.00 -3.24 -4.58
N THR A 62 -21.15 -2.00 -5.03
CA THR A 62 -21.94 -1.67 -6.23
C THR A 62 -21.26 -2.24 -7.47
N LEU A 63 -19.97 -1.94 -7.67
CA LEU A 63 -19.19 -2.40 -8.82
C LEU A 63 -19.18 -3.94 -8.93
N ILE A 64 -19.01 -4.63 -7.80
CA ILE A 64 -18.99 -6.10 -7.73
C ILE A 64 -20.37 -6.69 -8.06
N LYS A 65 -21.46 -6.09 -7.58
CA LYS A 65 -22.82 -6.56 -7.88
C LYS A 65 -23.16 -6.35 -9.35
N GLU A 66 -22.82 -5.21 -9.92
CA GLU A 66 -23.05 -4.93 -11.33
C GLU A 66 -22.21 -5.85 -12.22
N TYR A 67 -20.95 -6.11 -11.85
CA TYR A 67 -20.13 -7.11 -12.54
C TYR A 67 -20.75 -8.50 -12.46
N ARG A 68 -21.24 -8.92 -11.29
CA ARG A 68 -21.90 -10.24 -11.13
C ARG A 68 -23.11 -10.39 -12.05
N GLU A 69 -23.88 -9.32 -12.25
CA GLU A 69 -24.99 -9.30 -13.19
C GLU A 69 -24.52 -9.38 -14.64
N TYR A 70 -23.46 -8.63 -14.99
CA TYR A 70 -22.81 -8.68 -16.30
C TYR A 70 -22.23 -10.07 -16.62
N LEU A 71 -21.54 -10.70 -15.67
CA LEU A 71 -20.95 -12.03 -15.80
C LEU A 71 -22.03 -13.10 -16.02
N GLY A 72 -23.19 -12.95 -15.37
CA GLY A 72 -24.33 -13.84 -15.53
C GLY A 72 -23.96 -15.29 -15.23
N LYS A 73 -24.09 -16.18 -16.23
CA LYS A 73 -23.75 -17.61 -16.16
C LYS A 73 -22.44 -17.95 -16.86
N ALA A 74 -21.67 -16.95 -17.29
CA ALA A 74 -20.41 -17.21 -17.96
C ALA A 74 -19.41 -17.82 -16.98
N CYS A 75 -18.76 -18.89 -17.42
CA CYS A 75 -17.63 -19.52 -16.75
C CYS A 75 -16.32 -19.08 -17.42
N LYS A 76 -15.20 -19.26 -16.70
CA LYS A 76 -13.84 -19.07 -17.21
C LYS A 76 -12.99 -20.29 -16.90
N ASP A 77 -12.00 -20.55 -17.74
CA ASP A 77 -11.14 -21.72 -17.59
C ASP A 77 -10.26 -21.60 -16.35
N LYS A 78 -9.78 -20.39 -16.04
CA LYS A 78 -8.87 -20.07 -14.94
C LYS A 78 -9.39 -18.96 -14.04
N LEU A 79 -9.01 -18.98 -12.76
CA LEU A 79 -9.36 -17.90 -11.84
C LEU A 79 -8.85 -16.52 -12.31
N GLU A 80 -7.65 -16.46 -12.88
CA GLU A 80 -7.06 -15.22 -13.43
C GLU A 80 -7.97 -14.57 -14.48
N GLU A 81 -8.62 -15.37 -15.32
CA GLU A 81 -9.52 -14.85 -16.36
C GLU A 81 -10.77 -14.18 -15.78
N TYR A 82 -11.20 -14.53 -14.56
CA TYR A 82 -12.24 -13.78 -13.85
C TYR A 82 -11.71 -12.42 -13.38
N ALA A 83 -10.50 -12.37 -12.84
CA ALA A 83 -9.88 -11.12 -12.40
C ALA A 83 -9.66 -10.17 -13.60
N ASP A 84 -9.10 -10.68 -14.69
CA ASP A 84 -8.89 -9.92 -15.92
C ASP A 84 -10.22 -9.42 -16.50
N ASN A 85 -11.24 -10.28 -16.55
CA ASN A 85 -12.55 -9.89 -17.05
C ASN A 85 -13.23 -8.85 -16.15
N PHE A 86 -13.04 -8.93 -14.83
CA PHE A 86 -13.51 -7.93 -13.88
C PHE A 86 -12.86 -6.56 -14.13
N PHE A 87 -11.53 -6.50 -14.25
CA PHE A 87 -10.85 -5.24 -14.54
C PHE A 87 -11.17 -4.69 -15.93
N MET A 88 -11.31 -5.55 -16.95
CA MET A 88 -11.79 -5.14 -18.27
C MET A 88 -13.21 -4.57 -18.22
N PHE A 89 -14.08 -5.14 -17.39
CA PHE A 89 -15.42 -4.59 -17.17
C PHE A 89 -15.37 -3.19 -16.55
N LEU A 90 -14.53 -2.97 -15.53
CA LEU A 90 -14.35 -1.62 -14.96
C LEU A 90 -13.76 -0.65 -15.99
N TYR A 91 -12.77 -1.09 -16.77
CA TYR A 91 -12.19 -0.31 -17.85
C TYR A 91 -13.20 0.02 -18.95
N SER A 92 -14.21 -0.82 -19.20
CA SER A 92 -15.28 -0.50 -20.15
C SER A 92 -16.22 0.63 -19.69
N ARG A 93 -16.05 1.12 -18.45
CA ARG A 93 -16.93 2.08 -17.77
C ARG A 93 -16.17 3.31 -17.26
N LEU A 94 -15.08 3.71 -17.94
CA LEU A 94 -14.29 4.89 -17.56
C LEU A 94 -15.13 6.16 -17.35
N GLU A 95 -16.20 6.34 -18.13
CA GLU A 95 -17.11 7.49 -18.02
C GLU A 95 -17.76 7.62 -16.62
N LEU A 96 -17.91 6.52 -15.88
CA LEU A 96 -18.43 6.53 -14.51
C LEU A 96 -17.45 7.22 -13.53
N PHE A 97 -16.17 7.26 -13.86
CA PHE A 97 -15.10 7.65 -12.94
C PHE A 97 -14.49 9.02 -13.26
N THR A 98 -14.80 9.60 -14.42
CA THR A 98 -14.16 10.83 -14.93
C THR A 98 -14.28 12.00 -13.96
N GLU A 99 -15.43 12.17 -13.29
CA GLU A 99 -15.63 13.27 -12.33
C GLU A 99 -14.82 13.12 -11.03
N TYR A 100 -14.26 11.93 -10.76
CA TYR A 100 -13.49 11.62 -9.56
C TYR A 100 -11.97 11.65 -9.79
N GLU A 101 -11.52 11.82 -11.03
CA GLU A 101 -10.10 11.74 -11.40
C GLU A 101 -9.25 12.80 -10.69
N GLU A 102 -9.70 14.06 -10.69
CA GLU A 102 -9.01 15.15 -10.02
C GLU A 102 -8.91 14.91 -8.51
N ARG A 103 -9.99 14.43 -7.90
CA ARG A 103 -10.02 14.09 -6.47
C ARG A 103 -9.09 12.92 -6.15
N TYR A 104 -8.98 11.94 -7.05
CA TYR A 104 -8.03 10.84 -6.92
C TYR A 104 -6.59 11.34 -6.97
N PHE A 105 -6.27 12.24 -7.92
CA PHE A 105 -4.95 12.86 -7.99
C PHE A 105 -4.59 13.58 -6.69
N GLU A 106 -5.49 14.45 -6.20
CA GLU A 106 -5.30 15.18 -4.95
C GLU A 106 -5.11 14.24 -3.76
N ALA A 107 -5.92 13.20 -3.64
CA ALA A 107 -5.85 12.26 -2.52
C ALA A 107 -4.52 11.49 -2.48
N VAL A 108 -4.01 11.04 -3.64
CA VAL A 108 -2.73 10.33 -3.72
C VAL A 108 -1.56 11.26 -3.37
N VAL A 109 -1.53 12.47 -3.95
CA VAL A 109 -0.44 13.43 -3.72
C VAL A 109 -0.46 13.94 -2.28
N ASN A 110 -1.63 14.30 -1.74
CA ASN A 110 -1.75 14.75 -0.35
C ASN A 110 -1.33 13.64 0.62
N GLY A 111 -1.77 12.40 0.41
CA GLY A 111 -1.36 11.26 1.25
C GLY A 111 0.15 11.04 1.26
N TYR A 112 0.81 11.18 0.11
CA TYR A 112 2.27 11.12 0.02
C TYR A 112 2.96 12.25 0.80
N ILE A 113 2.46 13.48 0.66
CA ILE A 113 3.00 14.65 1.36
C ILE A 113 2.78 14.54 2.88
N GLU A 114 1.61 14.06 3.31
CA GLU A 114 1.30 13.81 4.72
C GLU A 114 2.22 12.75 5.33
N GLU A 115 2.43 11.61 4.65
CA GLU A 115 3.40 10.59 5.11
C GLU A 115 4.80 11.19 5.26
N MET A 116 5.25 11.99 4.30
CA MET A 116 6.54 12.67 4.35
C MET A 116 6.61 13.69 5.49
N ALA A 117 5.52 14.44 5.72
CA ALA A 117 5.42 15.42 6.80
C ALA A 117 5.47 14.76 8.18
N ASP A 118 4.82 13.60 8.35
CA ASP A 118 4.88 12.79 9.57
C ASP A 118 6.32 12.31 9.84
N TYR A 119 7.02 11.84 8.80
CA TYR A 119 8.42 11.46 8.93
C TYR A 119 9.31 12.66 9.30
N PHE A 120 9.09 13.80 8.67
CA PHE A 120 9.76 15.05 9.01
C PHE A 120 9.52 15.43 10.49
N GLU A 121 8.28 15.36 10.96
CA GLU A 121 7.94 15.66 12.36
C GLU A 121 8.64 14.68 13.33
N TYR A 122 8.71 13.39 12.96
CA TYR A 122 9.44 12.38 13.72
C TYR A 122 10.94 12.71 13.85
N ILE A 123 11.64 12.99 12.74
CA ILE A 123 13.07 13.33 12.79
C ILE A 123 13.33 14.69 13.46
N TYR A 124 12.40 15.64 13.31
CA TYR A 124 12.43 16.93 13.98
C TYR A 124 12.38 16.76 15.51
N LYS A 125 11.39 16.03 16.03
CA LYS A 125 11.23 15.78 17.47
C LYS A 125 12.47 15.10 18.05
N ARG A 126 13.00 14.09 17.37
CA ARG A 126 14.24 13.41 17.76
C ARG A 126 15.43 14.37 17.81
N LYS A 127 15.58 15.24 16.82
CA LYS A 127 16.69 16.19 16.79
C LYS A 127 16.60 17.20 17.93
N VAL A 128 15.42 17.75 18.19
CA VAL A 128 15.17 18.70 19.30
C VAL A 128 15.53 18.08 20.65
N GLU A 129 15.13 16.82 20.88
CA GLU A 129 15.46 16.10 22.11
C GLU A 129 16.97 15.90 22.29
N GLN A 130 17.69 15.57 21.22
CA GLN A 130 19.14 15.39 21.24
C GLN A 130 19.88 16.69 21.56
N VAL A 131 19.52 17.80 20.91
CA VAL A 131 20.25 19.07 21.05
C VAL A 131 19.78 19.93 22.22
N LYS A 132 18.62 19.60 22.82
CA LYS A 132 17.98 20.33 23.93
C LYS A 132 17.86 21.84 23.71
N LYS A 133 17.70 22.25 22.44
CA LYS A 133 17.51 23.65 22.01
C LYS A 133 16.47 23.72 20.90
N LYS A 134 15.93 24.92 20.66
CA LYS A 134 15.19 25.19 19.44
C LYS A 134 16.13 25.11 18.23
N LEU A 135 15.65 24.48 17.16
CA LEU A 135 16.40 24.40 15.90
C LEU A 135 16.36 25.75 15.18
N SER A 136 17.50 26.11 14.59
CA SER A 136 17.59 27.24 13.67
C SER A 136 16.87 26.93 12.36
N LYS A 137 16.52 27.97 11.58
CA LYS A 137 15.91 27.79 10.25
C LYS A 137 16.74 26.87 9.35
N LYS A 138 18.07 26.99 9.38
CA LYS A 138 18.99 26.14 8.60
C LYS A 138 18.92 24.66 9.00
N GLU A 139 18.82 24.38 10.30
CA GLU A 139 18.67 23.00 10.80
C GLU A 139 17.30 22.42 10.41
N ILE A 140 16.24 23.23 10.43
CA ILE A 140 14.90 22.81 10.00
C ILE A 140 14.87 22.48 8.51
N THR A 141 15.39 23.38 7.66
CA THR A 141 15.47 23.14 6.21
C THR A 141 16.29 21.90 5.89
N ALA A 142 17.41 21.66 6.59
CA ALA A 142 18.21 20.45 6.37
C ALA A 142 17.43 19.15 6.70
N LEU A 143 16.60 19.16 7.75
CA LEU A 143 15.74 18.01 8.07
C LEU A 143 14.62 17.82 7.05
N ALA A 144 14.04 18.90 6.53
CA ALA A 144 13.03 18.81 5.49
C ALA A 144 13.61 18.24 4.19
N ASN A 145 14.78 18.74 3.78
CA ASN A 145 15.51 18.22 2.63
C ASN A 145 15.85 16.73 2.81
N GLN A 146 16.26 16.31 4.01
CA GLN A 146 16.46 14.89 4.33
C GLN A 146 15.17 14.08 4.18
N ALA A 147 14.02 14.59 4.62
CA ALA A 147 12.73 13.89 4.46
C ALA A 147 12.34 13.72 2.98
N ILE A 148 12.57 14.76 2.17
CA ILE A 148 12.32 14.74 0.73
C ILE A 148 13.23 13.74 0.04
N ASP A 149 14.53 13.75 0.35
CA ASP A 149 15.49 12.81 -0.25
C ASP A 149 15.13 11.36 0.07
N GLU A 150 14.72 11.07 1.31
CA GLU A 150 14.27 9.74 1.74
C GLU A 150 13.05 9.28 0.94
N TYR A 151 12.03 10.13 0.84
CA TYR A 151 10.78 9.80 0.15
C TYR A 151 10.96 9.74 -1.36
N TYR A 152 11.73 10.65 -1.95
CA TYR A 152 12.13 10.61 -3.35
C TYR A 152 12.84 9.30 -3.67
N HIS A 153 13.84 8.91 -2.86
CA HIS A 153 14.54 7.65 -3.07
C HIS A 153 13.60 6.45 -2.96
N ARG A 154 12.69 6.45 -1.98
CA ARG A 154 11.67 5.39 -1.83
C ARG A 154 10.86 5.22 -3.13
N ILE A 155 10.34 6.30 -3.70
CA ILE A 155 9.57 6.26 -4.96
C ILE A 155 10.44 5.79 -6.14
N MET A 156 11.62 6.40 -6.32
CA MET A 156 12.47 6.13 -7.48
C MET A 156 13.13 4.75 -7.43
N SER A 157 13.18 4.11 -6.25
CA SER A 157 13.66 2.73 -6.09
C SER A 157 12.63 1.67 -6.49
N CYS A 158 11.36 2.06 -6.66
CA CYS A 158 10.32 1.14 -7.10
C CYS A 158 10.43 0.88 -8.61
N GLU A 159 10.10 -0.35 -9.00
CA GLU A 159 9.87 -0.69 -10.41
C GLU A 159 8.62 0.02 -10.93
N ASP A 160 8.60 0.28 -12.24
CA ASP A 160 7.39 0.73 -12.91
C ASP A 160 6.37 -0.41 -12.97
N LEU A 161 5.08 -0.09 -13.06
CA LEU A 161 4.07 -1.09 -13.35
C LEU A 161 4.20 -1.54 -14.82
N ASP A 162 4.07 -2.86 -15.05
CA ASP A 162 4.31 -3.47 -16.36
C ASP A 162 3.35 -2.99 -17.47
N ASP A 163 2.19 -2.47 -17.09
CA ASP A 163 1.11 -2.10 -18.01
C ASP A 163 0.94 -0.59 -18.22
N VAL A 164 1.91 0.23 -17.78
CA VAL A 164 1.88 1.68 -17.94
C VAL A 164 2.03 2.06 -19.43
N PRO A 165 1.05 2.77 -20.03
CA PRO A 165 1.20 3.29 -21.39
C PRO A 165 2.36 4.31 -21.49
N GLU A 166 3.11 4.27 -22.59
CA GLU A 166 4.33 5.08 -22.80
C GLU A 166 4.12 6.60 -22.60
N ASN A 167 2.92 7.12 -22.91
CA ASN A 167 2.60 8.54 -22.82
C ASN A 167 1.87 8.96 -21.54
N THR A 168 1.68 8.05 -20.58
CA THR A 168 0.93 8.33 -19.35
C THR A 168 1.55 9.47 -18.55
N MET A 169 2.86 9.44 -18.31
CA MET A 169 3.56 10.47 -17.52
C MET A 169 3.35 11.87 -18.12
N THR A 170 3.60 12.03 -19.42
CA THR A 170 3.45 13.31 -20.12
C THR A 170 2.01 13.83 -20.07
N LYS A 171 1.01 12.94 -20.16
CA LYS A 171 -0.38 13.36 -20.05
C LYS A 171 -0.76 13.78 -18.63
N ILE A 172 -0.24 13.11 -17.60
CA ILE A 172 -0.45 13.49 -16.19
C ILE A 172 0.14 14.88 -15.95
N GLU A 173 1.39 15.11 -16.35
CA GLU A 173 2.06 16.41 -16.23
C GLU A 173 1.25 17.54 -16.92
N ALA A 174 0.79 17.27 -18.14
CA ALA A 174 -0.01 18.23 -18.90
C ALA A 174 -1.36 18.55 -18.24
N ALA A 175 -2.01 17.56 -17.62
CA ALA A 175 -3.31 17.71 -17.00
C ALA A 175 -3.25 18.33 -15.59
N TYR A 176 -2.20 18.02 -14.80
CA TYR A 176 -2.19 18.28 -13.37
C TYR A 176 -1.04 19.18 -12.87
N SER A 177 -0.21 19.76 -13.75
CA SER A 177 0.90 20.61 -13.32
C SER A 177 0.50 21.80 -12.45
N GLU A 178 -0.51 22.59 -12.87
CA GLU A 178 -0.99 23.73 -12.08
C GLU A 178 -1.55 23.29 -10.71
N LYS A 179 -2.25 22.16 -10.68
CA LYS A 179 -2.81 21.59 -9.45
C LYS A 179 -1.71 21.12 -8.51
N LEU A 180 -0.71 20.42 -9.02
CA LEU A 180 0.43 19.96 -8.25
C LEU A 180 1.17 21.16 -7.64
N GLU A 181 1.42 22.21 -8.42
CA GLU A 181 2.03 23.43 -7.88
C GLU A 181 1.19 24.04 -6.77
N SER A 182 -0.14 24.07 -6.92
CA SER A 182 -1.03 24.56 -5.85
C SER A 182 -0.87 23.75 -4.57
N ILE A 183 -0.90 22.42 -4.66
CA ILE A 183 -0.74 21.51 -3.51
C ILE A 183 0.63 21.72 -2.87
N LEU A 184 1.71 21.67 -3.66
CA LEU A 184 3.07 21.84 -3.15
C LEU A 184 3.25 23.21 -2.48
N ASN A 185 2.68 24.29 -3.04
CA ASN A 185 2.79 25.61 -2.42
C ASN A 185 2.08 25.70 -1.06
N GLU A 186 0.94 25.03 -0.87
CA GLU A 186 0.23 24.99 0.41
C GLU A 186 1.08 24.37 1.52
N TYR A 187 1.79 23.28 1.22
CA TYR A 187 2.65 22.59 2.20
C TYR A 187 4.03 23.22 2.37
N LEU A 188 4.60 23.79 1.30
CA LEU A 188 6.03 24.12 1.25
C LEU A 188 6.36 25.59 1.51
N MET A 189 5.37 26.47 1.65
CA MET A 189 5.53 27.93 1.76
C MET A 189 6.54 28.43 2.82
N VAL A 190 7.00 27.59 3.75
CA VAL A 190 7.84 28.00 4.89
C VAL A 190 9.19 27.26 5.00
N ILE A 191 9.37 26.11 4.35
CA ILE A 191 10.42 25.15 4.77
C ILE A 191 11.52 24.89 3.72
N ILE A 192 11.16 24.81 2.43
CA ILE A 192 12.09 24.48 1.33
C ILE A 192 12.43 25.73 0.53
N SER A 193 13.71 25.93 0.21
CA SER A 193 14.16 27.13 -0.50
C SER A 193 14.92 26.84 -1.79
N ASP A 194 15.48 25.65 -1.96
CA ASP A 194 16.25 25.29 -3.16
C ASP A 194 15.37 24.58 -4.19
N ASP A 195 15.70 24.77 -5.47
CA ASP A 195 14.89 24.27 -6.58
C ASP A 195 15.08 22.75 -6.80
N ASP A 196 16.22 22.17 -6.38
CA ASP A 196 16.49 20.72 -6.48
C ASP A 196 15.46 19.89 -5.69
N HIS A 197 15.20 20.24 -4.43
CA HIS A 197 14.23 19.51 -3.62
C HIS A 197 12.78 19.73 -4.08
N LYS A 198 12.47 20.88 -4.70
CA LYS A 198 11.15 21.09 -5.31
C LYS A 198 10.97 20.20 -6.54
N ASP A 199 12.00 20.08 -7.37
CA ASP A 199 11.96 19.22 -8.56
C ASP A 199 11.86 17.74 -8.18
N LYS A 200 12.57 17.29 -7.14
CA LYS A 200 12.40 15.95 -6.56
C LYS A 200 10.97 15.70 -6.10
N LEU A 201 10.34 16.67 -5.42
CA LEU A 201 8.95 16.52 -4.98
C LEU A 201 7.98 16.42 -6.17
N ARG A 202 8.18 17.21 -7.22
CA ARG A 202 7.38 17.14 -8.43
C ARG A 202 7.51 15.78 -9.11
N GLU A 203 8.76 15.38 -9.37
CA GLU A 203 9.06 14.11 -10.04
C GLU A 203 8.51 12.93 -9.25
N ALA A 204 8.74 12.88 -7.93
CA ALA A 204 8.17 11.83 -7.08
C ALA A 204 6.63 11.82 -7.13
N SER A 205 5.99 12.99 -7.08
CA SER A 205 4.52 13.10 -7.08
C SER A 205 3.91 12.53 -8.36
N TYR A 206 4.52 12.76 -9.53
CA TYR A 206 4.04 12.15 -10.77
C TYR A 206 4.35 10.65 -10.84
N ASN A 207 5.52 10.22 -10.37
CA ASN A 207 5.91 8.82 -10.33
C ASN A 207 5.02 7.97 -9.40
N LEU A 208 4.30 8.57 -8.44
CA LEU A 208 3.28 7.87 -7.65
C LEU A 208 2.23 7.17 -8.53
N PHE A 209 1.97 7.64 -9.74
CA PHE A 209 0.91 7.10 -10.60
C PHE A 209 1.36 5.97 -11.53
N THR A 210 2.68 5.82 -11.75
CA THR A 210 3.25 4.83 -12.69
C THR A 210 4.08 3.76 -11.98
N LYS A 211 4.64 4.07 -10.81
CA LYS A 211 5.44 3.14 -10.01
C LYS A 211 4.57 2.09 -9.33
N ASN A 212 5.15 0.91 -9.10
CA ASN A 212 4.55 -0.17 -8.31
C ASN A 212 4.60 0.15 -6.81
N ILE A 213 3.93 1.23 -6.42
CA ILE A 213 3.78 1.70 -5.04
C ILE A 213 2.35 2.16 -4.80
N PHE A 214 1.77 1.75 -3.67
CA PHE A 214 0.38 2.03 -3.32
C PHE A 214 0.34 2.69 -1.93
N THR A 215 0.49 4.02 -1.90
CA THR A 215 0.54 4.84 -0.68
C THR A 215 -0.86 5.31 -0.29
N GLY A 216 -1.37 4.91 0.88
CA GLY A 216 -2.59 5.40 1.54
C GLY A 216 -3.94 5.16 0.83
N TYR A 217 -4.03 5.47 -0.47
CA TYR A 217 -5.24 5.52 -1.27
C TYR A 217 -5.31 4.34 -2.25
N TYR A 218 -5.51 3.14 -1.71
CA TYR A 218 -5.73 1.94 -2.51
C TYR A 218 -6.75 0.99 -1.87
N THR A 219 -7.32 0.11 -2.68
CA THR A 219 -8.08 -1.04 -2.23
C THR A 219 -7.30 -2.30 -2.55
N GLY A 220 -7.17 -3.18 -1.57
CA GLY A 220 -6.76 -4.54 -1.84
C GLY A 220 -7.94 -5.35 -2.34
N VAL A 221 -7.82 -5.97 -3.52
CA VAL A 221 -8.88 -6.77 -4.15
C VAL A 221 -8.37 -8.19 -4.33
N VAL A 222 -9.06 -9.15 -3.71
CA VAL A 222 -8.66 -10.56 -3.65
C VAL A 222 -9.69 -11.41 -4.36
N PHE A 223 -9.27 -12.11 -5.41
CA PHE A 223 -10.06 -13.12 -6.09
C PHE A 223 -9.62 -14.50 -5.60
N ALA A 224 -10.58 -15.35 -5.27
CA ALA A 224 -10.29 -16.66 -4.72
C ALA A 224 -11.36 -17.68 -5.10
N GLY A 225 -10.93 -18.88 -5.51
CA GLY A 225 -11.86 -19.89 -6.00
C GLY A 225 -11.23 -20.85 -6.98
N PHE A 226 -12.04 -21.28 -7.96
CA PHE A 226 -11.64 -22.20 -9.03
C PHE A 226 -12.18 -21.69 -10.37
N GLY A 227 -11.36 -21.72 -11.42
CA GLY A 227 -11.84 -21.80 -12.80
C GLY A 227 -12.20 -23.23 -13.20
N GLU A 228 -12.84 -23.42 -14.35
CA GLU A 228 -13.27 -24.75 -14.83
C GLU A 228 -12.13 -25.75 -14.98
N LYS A 229 -10.93 -25.26 -15.32
CA LYS A 229 -9.72 -26.07 -15.51
C LYS A 229 -8.74 -25.95 -14.33
N ASP A 230 -9.16 -25.36 -13.22
CA ASP A 230 -8.37 -25.35 -11.99
C ASP A 230 -8.65 -26.61 -11.18
N THR A 231 -7.66 -27.48 -11.06
CA THR A 231 -7.78 -28.72 -10.26
C THR A 231 -7.79 -28.42 -8.76
N PHE A 232 -7.10 -27.36 -8.35
CA PHE A 232 -6.95 -26.92 -6.97
C PHE A 232 -7.33 -25.45 -6.85
N PRO A 233 -7.67 -24.96 -5.64
CA PRO A 233 -8.03 -23.56 -5.49
C PRO A 233 -6.85 -22.64 -5.81
N VAL A 234 -7.19 -21.49 -6.36
CA VAL A 234 -6.27 -20.39 -6.66
C VAL A 234 -6.70 -19.16 -5.87
N LEU A 235 -5.74 -18.31 -5.53
CA LEU A 235 -5.97 -16.97 -5.02
C LEU A 235 -5.07 -16.00 -5.79
N ILE A 236 -5.63 -14.86 -6.19
CA ILE A 236 -4.86 -13.75 -6.74
C ILE A 236 -5.31 -12.44 -6.09
N SER A 237 -4.36 -11.66 -5.59
CA SER A 237 -4.61 -10.39 -4.94
C SER A 237 -3.96 -9.24 -5.69
N TYR A 238 -4.65 -8.10 -5.70
CA TYR A 238 -4.23 -6.87 -6.34
C TYR A 238 -4.31 -5.72 -5.37
N ASN A 239 -3.37 -4.78 -5.46
CA ASN A 239 -3.61 -3.43 -5.00
C ASN A 239 -4.18 -2.61 -6.17
N VAL A 240 -5.26 -1.89 -5.92
CA VAL A 240 -5.98 -1.09 -6.91
C VAL A 240 -6.10 0.34 -6.39
N SER A 241 -5.53 1.30 -7.10
CA SER A 241 -5.41 2.69 -6.64
C SER A 241 -6.54 3.56 -7.20
N GLY A 242 -6.60 3.68 -8.53
CA GLY A 242 -7.54 4.56 -9.23
C GLY A 242 -7.28 4.57 -10.72
N ILE A 243 -8.00 5.44 -11.42
CA ILE A 243 -7.80 5.71 -12.84
C ILE A 243 -7.28 7.14 -12.98
N ILE A 244 -6.27 7.36 -13.81
CA ILE A 244 -5.76 8.69 -14.14
C ILE A 244 -5.38 8.73 -15.61
N VAL A 245 -5.92 9.71 -16.35
CA VAL A 245 -5.67 9.87 -17.79
C VAL A 245 -5.78 8.54 -18.58
N ASP A 246 -6.93 7.88 -18.43
CA ASP A 246 -7.25 6.56 -18.99
C ASP A 246 -6.38 5.38 -18.51
N TYR A 247 -5.40 5.60 -17.62
CA TYR A 247 -4.59 4.52 -17.05
C TYR A 247 -5.20 4.00 -15.75
N PHE A 248 -5.51 2.71 -15.71
CA PHE A 248 -6.02 2.01 -14.52
C PHE A 248 -4.85 1.49 -13.68
N LYS A 249 -4.50 2.19 -12.60
CA LYS A 249 -3.37 1.81 -11.75
C LYS A 249 -3.74 0.63 -10.83
N LYS A 250 -3.21 -0.54 -11.16
CA LYS A 250 -3.29 -1.76 -10.34
C LYS A 250 -1.97 -2.54 -10.38
N GLY A 251 -1.69 -3.32 -9.33
CA GLY A 251 -0.50 -4.17 -9.25
C GLY A 251 -0.83 -5.48 -8.56
N ILE A 252 -0.25 -6.58 -9.03
CA ILE A 252 -0.39 -7.90 -8.39
C ILE A 252 0.43 -7.88 -7.09
N VAL A 253 -0.20 -8.27 -5.98
CA VAL A 253 0.46 -8.41 -4.68
C VAL A 253 0.90 -9.84 -4.47
N GLU A 254 -0.02 -10.78 -4.67
CA GLU A 254 0.26 -12.20 -4.47
C GLU A 254 -0.57 -13.06 -5.41
N LYS A 255 0.04 -14.14 -5.91
CA LYS A 255 -0.65 -15.21 -6.61
C LYS A 255 -0.29 -16.53 -5.94
N VAL A 256 -1.30 -17.24 -5.45
CA VAL A 256 -1.14 -18.51 -4.74
C VAL A 256 -1.94 -19.60 -5.41
N GLU A 257 -1.23 -20.62 -5.86
CA GLU A 257 -1.81 -21.85 -6.38
C GLU A 257 -1.49 -23.00 -5.44
N ILE A 258 -2.52 -23.71 -4.98
CA ILE A 258 -2.34 -25.00 -4.32
C ILE A 258 -1.96 -26.04 -5.36
N ASN A 259 -0.95 -26.85 -5.09
CA ASN A 259 -0.48 -27.88 -6.01
C ASN A 259 0.11 -29.07 -5.24
N THR A 260 0.80 -29.98 -5.93
CA THR A 260 1.35 -31.19 -5.29
C THR A 260 2.48 -30.91 -4.31
N ASN A 261 3.16 -29.77 -4.43
CA ASN A 261 4.26 -29.33 -3.57
C ASN A 261 3.82 -28.28 -2.54
N ASN A 262 2.62 -27.72 -2.70
CA ASN A 262 2.05 -26.70 -1.84
C ASN A 262 0.64 -27.11 -1.40
N ASP A 263 0.56 -27.83 -0.29
CA ASP A 263 -0.66 -28.53 0.14
C ASP A 263 -1.65 -27.64 0.90
N PHE A 264 -1.16 -26.56 1.52
CA PHE A 264 -1.98 -25.59 2.26
C PHE A 264 -1.32 -24.21 2.36
N ARG A 265 -2.15 -23.17 2.48
CA ARG A 265 -1.74 -21.78 2.73
C ARG A 265 -2.74 -21.07 3.64
N ILE A 266 -2.20 -20.18 4.47
CA ILE A 266 -2.96 -19.23 5.29
C ILE A 266 -2.40 -17.85 4.94
N ILE A 267 -3.26 -16.95 4.46
CA ILE A 267 -2.86 -15.67 3.88
C ILE A 267 -3.63 -14.54 4.58
N PRO A 268 -2.97 -13.73 5.43
CA PRO A 268 -3.55 -12.50 5.98
C PRO A 268 -3.41 -11.32 5.01
N PHE A 269 -4.43 -10.47 4.89
CA PHE A 269 -4.42 -9.31 3.99
C PHE A 269 -4.41 -7.95 4.69
N ALA A 270 -4.98 -7.84 5.89
CA ALA A 270 -4.90 -6.64 6.72
C ALA A 270 -4.51 -6.98 8.14
N GLN A 271 -3.73 -6.09 8.77
CA GLN A 271 -3.14 -6.29 10.09
C GLN A 271 -2.45 -7.65 10.23
N THR A 272 -1.49 -7.89 9.33
CA THR A 272 -0.61 -9.07 9.36
C THR A 272 -0.06 -9.29 10.76
N ASP A 273 0.38 -8.24 11.45
CA ASP A 273 0.92 -8.30 12.81
C ASP A 273 0.04 -9.09 13.81
N THR A 274 -1.27 -8.84 13.83
CA THR A 274 -2.19 -9.51 14.79
C THR A 274 -2.44 -10.96 14.39
N VAL A 275 -2.61 -11.22 13.10
CA VAL A 275 -2.86 -12.58 12.58
C VAL A 275 -1.60 -13.43 12.67
N GLU A 276 -0.44 -12.88 12.34
CA GLU A 276 0.87 -13.51 12.50
C GLU A 276 1.18 -13.81 13.96
N THR A 277 0.85 -12.90 14.89
CA THR A 277 1.01 -13.17 16.33
C THR A 277 0.16 -14.37 16.76
N PHE A 278 -1.05 -14.50 16.24
CA PHE A 278 -1.90 -15.65 16.53
C PHE A 278 -1.36 -16.94 15.91
N LEU A 279 -0.94 -16.90 14.64
CA LEU A 279 -0.46 -18.05 13.89
C LEU A 279 0.89 -18.58 14.41
N PHE A 280 1.82 -17.68 14.73
CA PHE A 280 3.19 -18.01 15.11
C PHE A 280 3.45 -17.89 16.62
N GLY A 281 2.45 -17.44 17.39
CA GLY A 281 2.53 -17.27 18.85
C GLY A 281 3.37 -16.08 19.32
N ILE A 282 3.98 -15.32 18.39
CA ILE A 282 4.79 -14.15 18.69
C ILE A 282 4.65 -13.10 17.58
N ASN A 283 4.60 -11.84 17.99
CA ASN A 283 4.52 -10.72 17.06
C ASN A 283 5.88 -10.49 16.39
N TYR A 284 5.92 -10.36 15.06
CA TYR A 284 7.17 -10.18 14.33
C TYR A 284 7.87 -8.86 14.65
N ASN A 285 7.13 -7.76 14.86
CA ASN A 285 7.70 -6.48 15.29
C ASN A 285 8.32 -6.58 16.69
N TYR A 286 7.73 -7.40 17.57
CA TYR A 286 8.34 -7.71 18.86
C TYR A 286 9.64 -8.51 18.71
N LEU A 287 9.70 -9.50 17.80
CA LEU A 287 10.94 -10.21 17.48
C LEU A 287 12.03 -9.28 16.93
N GLN A 288 11.68 -8.37 16.02
CA GLN A 288 12.64 -7.38 15.50
C GLN A 288 13.14 -6.43 16.58
N THR A 289 12.25 -5.99 17.47
CA THR A 289 12.63 -5.14 18.61
C THR A 289 13.59 -5.89 19.55
N LEU A 290 13.30 -7.16 19.83
CA LEU A 290 14.18 -8.04 20.60
C LEU A 290 15.55 -8.21 19.93
N ASP A 291 15.61 -8.49 18.63
CA ASP A 291 16.88 -8.64 17.90
C ASP A 291 17.68 -7.33 17.92
N ASN A 292 17.02 -6.18 17.70
CA ASN A 292 17.66 -4.87 17.73
C ASN A 292 18.23 -4.54 19.13
N GLU A 293 17.45 -4.73 20.19
CA GLU A 293 17.94 -4.48 21.55
C GLU A 293 18.99 -5.50 21.98
N PHE A 294 18.86 -6.77 21.57
CA PHE A 294 19.88 -7.79 21.81
C PHE A 294 21.20 -7.43 21.13
N ARG A 295 21.18 -7.08 19.84
CA ARG A 295 22.37 -6.61 19.11
C ARG A 295 22.99 -5.38 19.79
N LYS A 296 22.18 -4.39 20.12
CA LYS A 296 22.64 -3.15 20.78
C LYS A 296 23.32 -3.44 22.12
N HIS A 297 22.72 -4.27 22.97
CA HIS A 297 23.28 -4.57 24.28
C HIS A 297 24.48 -5.52 24.24
N VAL A 298 24.48 -6.50 23.35
CA VAL A 298 25.60 -7.44 23.18
C VAL A 298 26.79 -6.75 22.52
N LEU A 299 26.58 -5.96 21.46
CA LEU A 299 27.66 -5.21 20.82
C LEU A 299 28.24 -4.13 21.74
N ASN A 300 27.41 -3.42 22.51
CA ASN A 300 27.91 -2.47 23.52
C ASN A 300 28.69 -3.18 24.64
N LYS A 301 28.29 -4.38 25.05
CA LYS A 301 29.06 -5.18 26.01
C LYS A 301 30.37 -5.72 25.41
N LEU A 302 30.39 -6.10 24.14
CA LEU A 302 31.61 -6.53 23.47
C LEU A 302 32.60 -5.38 23.30
N GLY A 303 32.12 -4.18 22.96
CA GLY A 303 32.96 -2.97 22.89
C GLY A 303 33.59 -2.59 24.23
N THR A 304 32.81 -2.70 25.32
CA THR A 304 33.33 -2.44 26.67
C THR A 304 34.29 -3.53 27.18
N ILE A 305 34.20 -4.77 26.68
CA ILE A 305 35.18 -5.83 26.98
C ILE A 305 36.50 -5.59 26.20
N THR A 306 36.43 -5.08 24.97
CA THR A 306 37.64 -4.73 24.21
C THR A 306 38.38 -3.52 24.78
N ASP A 307 37.66 -2.53 25.33
CA ASP A 307 38.29 -1.36 25.95
C ASP A 307 38.93 -1.71 27.31
N ASN A 308 38.27 -2.51 28.14
CA ASN A 308 38.81 -2.92 29.45
C ASN A 308 40.02 -3.86 29.37
N ASN A 309 40.26 -4.53 28.23
CA ASN A 309 41.45 -5.36 28.03
C ASN A 309 42.64 -4.60 27.45
N LEU A 310 42.45 -3.34 27.02
CA LEU A 310 43.55 -2.48 26.54
C LEU A 310 44.13 -1.57 27.64
N GLU A 311 43.39 -1.35 28.74
CA GLU A 311 43.89 -0.57 29.88
C GLU A 311 44.68 -1.40 30.92
N GLY A 312 44.78 -2.73 30.74
CA GLY A 312 45.43 -3.65 31.68
C GLY A 312 46.90 -4.02 31.41
N GLU A 313 47.50 -3.59 30.30
CA GLU A 313 48.90 -3.91 29.93
C GLU A 313 49.84 -2.69 29.99
N GLY A 314 49.55 -1.75 30.90
CA GLY A 314 50.26 -0.47 31.01
C GLY A 314 50.75 -0.12 32.42
N GLU A 315 51.23 -1.08 33.21
CA GLU A 315 52.03 -0.77 34.41
C GLU A 315 53.34 -1.57 34.40
N ASN A 316 54.43 -0.84 34.16
CA ASN A 316 55.81 -1.22 34.44
C ASN A 316 56.40 -0.17 35.37
#